data_AF-A0A4Q3II30-F1
#
_entry.id   AF-A0A4Q3II30-F1
#
_cell.length_a   1.000
_cell.length_b   1.000
_cell.length_c   1.000
_cell.angle_alpha   90.00
_cell.angle_beta   90.00
_cell.angle_gamma   90.00
#
_symmetry.space_group_name_H-M   'P 1'
#
loop_
_entity.id
_entity.type
_entity.pdbx_description
1 polymer ?
#
loop_
_entity_poly.entity_id
_entity_poly.type
_entity_poly.pdbx_seq_one_letter_code
_entity_poly.pdbx_strand_id
1 'polypeptide(L)' 'VDIRAVCDMPKPVTLKDVKAGERLKDMQLVTSMRLSVQAVTEEEWREVCRMGGLDNPPESPPA' A
#
# COMPACT_ATOMS: atom_id res chain seq x y z
N VAL A 1 -1.51 -18.45 -5.21
CA VAL A 1 -2.77 -17.70 -5.05
C VAL A 1 -3.06 -17.01 -6.36
N ASP A 2 -4.35 -16.85 -6.69
CA ASP A 2 -4.79 -16.09 -7.86
C ASP A 2 -5.40 -14.77 -7.39
N ILE A 3 -5.17 -13.70 -8.16
CA ILE A 3 -5.66 -12.35 -7.84
C ILE A 3 -6.64 -11.87 -8.90
N ARG A 4 -7.58 -11.03 -8.48
CA ARG A 4 -8.48 -10.28 -9.36
C ARG A 4 -8.45 -8.80 -8.98
N ALA A 5 -8.67 -7.93 -9.95
CA ALA A 5 -8.81 -6.51 -9.68
C ALA A 5 -10.06 -6.24 -8.81
N VAL A 6 -9.95 -5.30 -7.87
CA VAL A 6 -11.05 -4.84 -7.02
C VAL A 6 -11.51 -3.46 -7.47
N CYS A 7 -10.59 -2.50 -7.52
CA CYS A 7 -10.84 -1.15 -7.99
C CYS A 7 -9.54 -0.51 -8.50
N ASP A 8 -9.67 0.60 -9.22
CA ASP A 8 -8.55 1.45 -9.59
C ASP A 8 -8.08 2.31 -8.40
N MET A 9 -6.82 2.72 -8.44
CA MET A 9 -6.30 3.79 -7.57
C MET A 9 -6.53 5.14 -8.27
N PRO A 10 -7.32 6.08 -7.70
CA PRO A 10 -7.64 7.35 -8.35
C PRO A 10 -6.40 8.17 -8.73
N LYS A 11 -5.40 8.18 -7.84
CA LYS A 11 -4.09 8.80 -8.09
C LYS A 11 -2.98 7.78 -7.78
N PRO A 12 -2.30 7.23 -8.79
CA PRO A 12 -1.19 6.31 -8.57
C PRO A 12 -0.12 6.93 -7.66
N VAL A 13 0.19 6.24 -6.56
CA VAL A 13 1.19 6.69 -5.59
C VAL A 13 2.57 6.29 -6.09
N THR A 14 3.47 7.25 -6.24
CA THR A 14 4.81 6.96 -6.76
C THR A 14 5.73 6.42 -5.67
N LEU A 15 6.74 5.64 -6.04
CA LEU A 15 7.75 5.17 -5.09
C LEU A 15 8.49 6.33 -4.39
N LYS A 16 8.65 7.47 -5.09
CA LYS A 16 9.24 8.67 -4.51
C LYS A 16 8.39 9.21 -3.36
N ASP A 17 7.06 9.26 -3.55
CA ASP A 17 6.14 9.73 -2.52
C ASP A 17 6.12 8.78 -1.32
N VAL A 18 6.12 7.46 -1.57
CA VAL A 18 6.20 6.44 -0.50
C VAL A 18 7.48 6.61 0.33
N LYS A 19 8.64 6.79 -0.32
CA LYS A 19 9.93 6.97 0.37
C LYS A 19 10.04 8.31 1.11
N ALA A 20 9.25 9.32 0.74
CA ALA A 20 9.25 10.61 1.41
C ALA A 20 8.37 10.62 2.68
N GLY A 21 7.44 9.67 2.82
CA GLY A 21 6.53 9.61 3.96
C GLY A 21 7.15 8.92 5.17
N GLU A 22 7.27 9.64 6.30
CA GLU A 22 7.80 9.07 7.56
C GLU A 22 6.96 7.89 8.09
N ARG A 23 5.66 7.90 7.81
CA ARG A 23 4.72 6.84 8.22
C ARG A 23 4.91 5.51 7.47
N LEU A 24 5.63 5.53 6.35
CA LEU A 24 5.87 4.37 5.49
C LEU A 24 7.34 3.94 5.49
N LYS A 25 8.17 4.52 6.37
CA LYS A 25 9.62 4.27 6.40
C LYS A 25 9.98 2.81 6.65
N ASP A 26 9.16 2.11 7.43
CA ASP A 26 9.37 0.72 7.83
C ASP A 26 8.68 -0.27 6.87
N MET A 27 7.92 0.23 5.90
CA MET A 27 7.22 -0.58 4.91
C MET A 27 8.21 -1.44 4.12
N GLN A 28 7.85 -2.71 3.91
CA GLN A 28 8.70 -3.66 3.20
C GLN A 28 9.08 -3.16 1.80
N LEU A 29 8.23 -2.34 1.17
CA LEU A 29 8.47 -1.77 -0.16
C LEU A 29 9.69 -0.84 -0.18
N VAL A 30 9.99 -0.21 0.96
CA VAL A 30 11.11 0.71 1.15
C VAL A 30 12.36 -0.04 1.63
N THR A 31 12.19 -1.05 2.48
CA THR A 31 13.32 -1.72 3.15
C THR A 31 13.83 -2.98 2.42
N SER A 32 12.97 -3.67 1.65
CA SER A 32 13.27 -4.97 1.05
C SER A 32 13.32 -4.89 -0.48
N MET A 33 14.54 -4.95 -1.05
CA MET A 33 14.76 -4.69 -2.49
C MET A 33 14.48 -5.89 -3.41
N ARG A 34 14.36 -7.12 -2.88
CA ARG A 34 14.24 -8.36 -3.67
C ARG A 34 12.99 -9.17 -3.37
N LEU A 35 12.15 -8.71 -2.45
CA LEU A 35 10.95 -9.43 -2.05
C LEU A 35 9.79 -9.04 -2.98
N SER A 36 9.29 -9.99 -3.78
CA SER A 36 8.25 -9.72 -4.78
C SER A 36 6.84 -9.66 -4.19
N VAL A 37 6.57 -10.42 -3.14
CA VAL A 37 5.29 -10.44 -2.40
C VAL A 37 5.58 -10.05 -0.97
N GLN A 38 4.98 -8.96 -0.52
CA GLN A 38 5.34 -8.28 0.70
C GLN A 38 4.13 -8.13 1.60
N ALA A 39 4.35 -8.26 2.91
CA ALA A 39 3.34 -7.95 3.89
C ALA A 39 3.18 -6.43 4.00
N VAL A 40 1.94 -5.98 4.16
CA VAL A 40 1.58 -4.57 4.37
C VAL A 40 0.71 -4.51 5.62
N THR A 41 1.05 -3.63 6.56
CA THR A 41 0.25 -3.42 7.75
C THR A 41 -1.03 -2.64 7.41
N GLU A 42 -2.04 -2.73 8.27
CA GLU A 42 -3.28 -1.98 8.06
C GLU A 42 -3.05 -0.47 8.02
N GLU A 43 -2.15 0.05 8.86
CA GLU A 43 -1.79 1.47 8.90
C GLU A 43 -1.11 1.93 7.61
N GLU A 44 -0.18 1.14 7.10
CA GLU A 44 0.49 1.40 5.81
C GLU A 44 -0.52 1.36 4.65
N TRP A 45 -1.42 0.36 4.64
CA TRP A 45 -2.46 0.24 3.63
C TRP A 45 -3.36 1.49 3.59
N ARG A 46 -3.86 1.91 4.75
CA ARG A 46 -4.71 3.10 4.86
C ARG A 46 -3.97 4.36 4.44
N GLU A 47 -2.70 4.51 4.79
CA GLU A 47 -1.91 5.67 4.40
C GLU A 47 -1.66 5.73 2.90
N VAL A 48 -1.28 4.62 2.26
CA VAL A 48 -1.11 4.55 0.79
C VAL A 48 -2.43 4.84 0.08
N CYS A 49 -3.54 4.29 0.56
CA CYS A 49 -4.86 4.55 0.00
C CYS A 49 -5.23 6.04 0.12
N ARG A 50 -5.00 6.66 1.28
CA ARG A 50 -5.20 8.10 1.49
C ARG A 50 -4.35 8.95 0.54
N MET A 51 -3.07 8.62 0.36
CA MET A 51 -2.18 9.32 -0.58
C MET A 51 -2.69 9.23 -2.03
N GLY A 52 -3.31 8.11 -2.38
CA GLY A 52 -3.88 7.87 -3.70
C GLY A 52 -5.33 8.31 -3.88
N GLY A 53 -5.95 8.94 -2.86
CA GLY A 53 -7.33 9.43 -2.92
C GLY A 53 -8.41 8.36 -2.75
N LEU A 54 -8.08 7.20 -2.17
CA LEU A 54 -9.04 6.18 -1.75
C LEU A 54 -9.40 6.36 -0.28
N ASP A 55 -10.45 7.15 -0.02
CA ASP A 55 -10.90 7.43 1.37
C ASP A 55 -11.53 6.22 2.05
N ASN A 56 -12.18 5.33 1.29
CA ASN A 56 -12.77 4.09 1.77
C ASN A 56 -12.15 2.90 1.03
N PRO A 57 -10.93 2.48 1.42
CA PRO A 57 -10.26 1.39 0.74
C PRO A 57 -10.93 0.05 1.03
N PRO A 58 -10.84 -0.94 0.11
CA PRO A 58 -11.29 -2.29 0.39
C PRO A 58 -10.47 -2.87 1.55
N GLU A 59 -11.19 -3.48 2.49
CA GLU A 59 -10.60 -4.12 3.67
C GLU A 59 -10.48 -5.63 3.48
N SER A 60 -9.45 -6.22 4.08
CA SER A 60 -9.30 -7.67 4.10
C SER A 60 -10.36 -8.29 5.02
N PRO A 61 -10.87 -9.49 4.72
CA PRO A 61 -11.77 -10.17 5.63
C PRO A 61 -11.07 -10.43 6.98
N PRO A 62 -11.82 -10.44 8.10
CA PRO A 62 -11.27 -10.83 9.39
C PRO A 62 -10.72 -12.26 9.30
N ALA A 63 -9.60 -12.50 9.99
CA ALA A 63 -8.90 -13.77 10.02
C ALA A 63 -9.74 -14.92 10.60
#